data_AF-A0A955DMQ6-F1
#
_entry.id   AF-A0A955DMQ6-F1
#
_cell.length_a   1.000
_cell.length_b   1.000
_cell.length_c   1.000
_cell.angle_alpha   90.00
_cell.angle_beta   90.00
_cell.angle_gamma   90.00
#
_symmetry.space_group_name_H-M   'P 1'
#
loop_
_entity.id
_entity.type
_entity.pdbx_description
1 polymer ?
#
loop_
_entity_poly.entity_id
_entity_poly.type
_entity_poly.pdbx_seq_one_letter_code
_entity_poly.pdbx_strand_id
1 'polypeptide(L)'
;DILDVTDKSNIDLLTRYQYPTSPQYSHQCWLSEDHTLLYLNDELNEQNEGLTSTMHVIDVSDLSNPVEINAITNGNSAITHNLYVKDDKIFAANYRSGLRIFDASSDPTDPTEIAYFDTYPGSNSAQFNGLWSSYPFFPSGIVIGSDLERGLFVWYAGEPELAFEFPAGVPGLVNPQGDSFTVRILEQGSGALATGTASLNYDDGTGYVSVPLTPLGGDMYEATFPSLLCPGNVDFFISADSQLGLTWRGPAAGASNPFVAAVAVDIATVFEDSFDADTGWTAENLGASSGDWQRGTPVNDPSWDYDPAADSDGSGNAYLTENATGNTDVDGGAVELVSPGLDITGGSATISFDYYLRLTEPGTADFLTVDANDNAGSGWIEILAINADTTGGWDTITLSDQDLLAFGVSPTTNVQLRFTANDADPQSIVEAGVDHVRVDLVSCDDIEPPACAADCAPDNGDGTFGNNFVNIDDLLAIINAFGTAAGPCDIAPDNGDGTVGNGTVNIDDVLAVINAFGPC
;
A
#
# COMPACT_ATOMS: atom_id res chain seq x y z
N ASP A 1 27.05 -7.13 46.03
CA ASP A 1 28.11 -6.40 46.77
C ASP A 1 28.27 -5.01 46.18
N ILE A 2 28.42 -3.99 47.02
CA ILE A 2 28.75 -2.61 46.63
C ILE A 2 30.19 -2.35 47.10
N LEU A 3 31.07 -2.01 46.18
CA LEU A 3 32.51 -1.88 46.41
C LEU A 3 32.96 -0.43 46.16
N ASP A 4 33.76 0.13 47.08
CA ASP A 4 34.52 1.34 46.82
C ASP A 4 35.85 0.97 46.13
N VAL A 5 36.00 1.45 44.90
CA VAL A 5 37.18 1.20 44.06
C VAL A 5 38.04 2.45 43.85
N THR A 6 37.86 3.48 44.69
CA THR A 6 38.62 4.74 44.65
C THR A 6 40.12 4.48 44.73
N ASP A 7 40.54 3.59 45.63
CA ASP A 7 41.89 3.02 45.65
C ASP A 7 41.89 1.64 44.99
N LYS A 8 42.35 1.57 43.74
CA LYS A 8 42.44 0.30 42.99
C LYS A 8 43.39 -0.72 43.61
N SER A 9 44.26 -0.30 44.54
CA SER A 9 45.14 -1.19 45.29
C SER A 9 44.52 -1.67 46.61
N ASN A 10 43.43 -1.04 47.08
CA ASN A 10 42.68 -1.40 48.27
C ASN A 10 41.17 -1.19 48.05
N ILE A 11 40.52 -2.21 47.49
CA ILE A 11 39.07 -2.20 47.26
C ILE A 11 38.35 -2.52 48.57
N ASP A 12 37.47 -1.61 49.01
CA ASP A 12 36.70 -1.76 50.24
C ASP A 12 35.27 -2.21 49.95
N LEU A 13 34.80 -3.25 50.63
CA LEU A 13 33.38 -3.65 50.59
C LEU A 13 32.57 -2.71 51.47
N LEU A 14 31.66 -1.95 50.86
CA LEU A 14 30.75 -1.05 51.58
C LEU A 14 29.58 -1.83 52.17
N THR A 15 28.82 -2.51 51.31
CA THR A 15 27.60 -3.24 51.70
C THR A 15 27.39 -4.49 50.86
N ARG A 16 26.84 -5.54 51.50
CA ARG A 16 26.24 -6.69 50.81
C ARG A 16 24.72 -6.57 50.92
N TYR A 17 24.08 -6.34 49.79
CA TYR A 17 22.63 -6.26 49.68
C TYR A 17 22.07 -7.52 49.03
N GLN A 18 20.92 -7.98 49.52
CA GLN A 18 20.11 -9.07 48.95
C GLN A 18 18.67 -8.57 48.87
N TYR A 19 18.10 -8.52 47.67
CA TYR A 19 16.71 -8.14 47.49
C TYR A 19 15.77 -9.22 48.06
N PRO A 20 14.63 -8.81 48.65
CA PRO A 20 13.74 -9.71 49.38
C PRO A 20 12.96 -10.69 48.50
N THR A 21 12.68 -10.35 47.23
CA THR A 21 11.74 -11.13 46.40
C THR A 21 12.46 -12.21 45.59
N SER A 22 12.41 -13.46 46.08
CA SER A 22 12.88 -14.68 45.40
C SER A 22 14.26 -14.59 44.73
N PRO A 23 15.33 -14.21 45.46
CA PRO A 23 16.67 -14.11 44.88
C PRO A 23 17.22 -15.47 44.46
N GLN A 24 17.57 -15.62 43.18
CA GLN A 24 18.17 -16.82 42.59
C GLN A 24 19.54 -16.50 41.98
N TYR A 25 19.57 -15.69 40.93
CA TYR A 25 20.80 -15.31 40.23
C TYR A 25 20.74 -13.87 39.76
N SER A 26 21.25 -12.98 40.61
CA SER A 26 21.43 -11.55 40.31
C SER A 26 22.39 -11.41 39.13
N HIS A 27 21.84 -11.23 37.93
CA HIS A 27 22.60 -11.37 36.70
C HIS A 27 23.22 -10.05 36.27
N GLN A 28 22.38 -9.03 36.06
CA GLN A 28 22.82 -7.74 35.57
C GLN A 28 21.96 -6.62 36.13
N CYS A 29 22.61 -5.49 36.36
CA CYS A 29 21.96 -4.27 36.82
C CYS A 29 22.53 -3.05 36.13
N TRP A 30 21.77 -1.96 36.16
CA TRP A 30 22.17 -0.66 35.63
C TRP A 30 21.62 0.46 36.50
N LEU A 31 22.35 1.57 36.60
CA LEU A 31 21.93 2.73 37.38
C LEU A 31 20.99 3.63 36.58
N SER A 32 20.09 4.34 37.25
CA SER A 32 19.40 5.51 36.70
C SER A 32 20.41 6.61 36.30
N GLU A 33 20.01 7.55 35.44
CA GLU A 33 20.90 8.63 34.95
C GLU A 33 21.46 9.52 36.08
N ASP A 34 20.70 9.71 37.16
CA ASP A 34 21.11 10.44 38.36
C ASP A 34 21.89 9.58 39.38
N HIS A 35 22.08 8.29 39.06
CA HIS A 35 22.73 7.26 39.88
C HIS A 35 22.10 7.03 41.27
N THR A 36 20.81 7.36 41.47
CA THR A 36 20.12 7.14 42.75
C THR A 36 19.40 5.79 42.83
N LEU A 37 19.01 5.23 41.69
CA LEU A 37 18.33 3.94 41.58
C LEU A 37 19.18 2.92 40.83
N LEU A 38 19.02 1.65 41.19
CA LEU A 38 19.59 0.50 40.54
C LEU A 38 18.44 -0.40 40.05
N TYR A 39 18.39 -0.61 38.75
CA TYR A 39 17.50 -1.58 38.11
C TYR A 39 18.23 -2.91 37.98
N LEU A 40 17.63 -4.01 38.44
CA LEU A 40 18.26 -5.33 38.51
C LEU A 40 17.34 -6.40 37.93
N ASN A 41 17.91 -7.27 37.09
CA ASN A 41 17.27 -8.49 36.63
C ASN A 41 17.86 -9.73 37.32
N ASP A 42 17.00 -10.71 37.57
CA ASP A 42 17.38 -12.06 38.02
C ASP A 42 17.09 -13.05 36.89
N GLU A 43 18.11 -13.79 36.46
CA GLU A 43 18.00 -14.62 35.24
C GLU A 43 17.41 -16.03 35.52
N LEU A 44 17.15 -16.38 36.78
CA LEU A 44 16.70 -17.72 37.15
C LEU A 44 15.37 -17.75 37.90
N ASN A 45 14.86 -16.62 38.39
CA ASN A 45 13.63 -16.60 39.17
C ASN A 45 12.37 -16.96 38.34
N GLU A 46 12.27 -16.56 37.08
CA GLU A 46 11.12 -16.95 36.23
C GLU A 46 11.15 -18.46 35.92
N GLN A 47 12.34 -19.03 35.73
CA GLN A 47 12.50 -20.46 35.45
C GLN A 47 12.32 -21.34 36.69
N ASN A 48 12.91 -20.98 37.82
CA ASN A 48 12.95 -21.82 39.02
C ASN A 48 11.72 -21.66 39.91
N GLU A 49 11.14 -20.46 39.96
CA GLU A 49 10.04 -20.12 40.87
C GLU A 49 8.71 -19.89 40.12
N GLY A 50 8.72 -19.93 38.78
CA GLY A 50 7.53 -19.70 37.96
C GLY A 50 7.01 -18.27 38.04
N LEU A 51 7.90 -17.31 38.32
CA LEU A 51 7.58 -15.89 38.30
C LEU A 51 7.42 -15.38 36.86
N THR A 52 6.84 -14.19 36.77
CA THR A 52 6.82 -13.40 35.54
C THR A 52 8.07 -12.52 35.44
N SER A 53 8.41 -12.06 34.24
CA SER A 53 9.55 -11.18 33.98
C SER A 53 9.57 -10.01 34.96
N THR A 54 10.54 -9.99 35.88
CA THR A 54 10.58 -9.01 36.99
C THR A 54 11.85 -8.16 36.98
N MET A 55 11.68 -6.84 36.96
CA MET A 55 12.74 -5.86 37.18
C MET A 55 12.66 -5.34 38.62
N HIS A 56 13.72 -5.52 39.39
CA HIS A 56 13.83 -4.99 40.75
C HIS A 56 14.34 -3.55 40.71
N VAL A 57 13.69 -2.65 41.46
CA VAL A 57 14.08 -1.24 41.58
C VAL A 57 14.59 -0.98 42.99
N ILE A 58 15.87 -0.66 43.10
CA ILE A 58 16.58 -0.53 44.38
C ILE A 58 17.10 0.90 44.53
N ASP A 59 16.69 1.60 45.58
CA ASP A 59 17.29 2.87 46.00
C ASP A 59 18.70 2.60 46.54
N VAL A 60 19.68 3.23 45.90
CA VAL A 60 21.12 3.16 46.23
C VAL A 60 21.70 4.55 46.54
N SER A 61 20.86 5.55 46.79
CA SER A 61 21.29 6.90 47.19
C SER A 61 22.11 6.90 48.49
N ASP A 62 21.84 5.95 49.40
CA ASP A 62 22.71 5.55 50.50
C ASP A 62 23.35 4.19 50.22
N LEU A 63 24.59 4.22 49.72
CA LEU A 63 25.38 3.00 49.40
C LEU A 63 25.58 2.07 50.60
N SER A 64 25.47 2.58 51.82
CA SER A 64 25.59 1.76 53.04
C SER A 64 24.30 1.03 53.39
N ASN A 65 23.15 1.52 52.92
CA ASN A 65 21.82 0.98 53.21
C ASN A 65 20.90 0.97 51.96
N PRO A 66 21.15 0.11 50.96
CA PRO A 66 20.26 -0.03 49.81
C PRO A 66 18.89 -0.60 50.20
N VAL A 67 17.84 -0.17 49.51
CA VAL A 67 16.46 -0.60 49.78
C VAL A 67 15.73 -0.89 48.46
N GLU A 68 15.13 -2.06 48.32
CA GLU A 68 14.20 -2.31 47.20
C GLU A 68 12.93 -1.51 47.46
N ILE A 69 12.60 -0.63 46.53
CA ILE A 69 11.43 0.26 46.61
C ILE A 69 10.30 -0.24 45.73
N ASN A 70 10.59 -1.02 44.68
CA ASN A 70 9.59 -1.59 43.79
C ASN A 70 10.12 -2.86 43.08
N ALA A 71 9.20 -3.69 42.58
CA ALA A 71 9.47 -4.83 41.71
C ALA A 71 8.42 -4.85 40.59
N ILE A 72 8.86 -4.60 39.37
CA ILE A 72 7.99 -4.30 38.22
C ILE A 72 7.93 -5.52 37.32
N THR A 73 6.72 -5.87 36.90
CA THR A 73 6.46 -6.97 35.98
C THR A 73 5.62 -6.51 34.81
N ASN A 74 5.90 -7.07 33.62
CA ASN A 74 5.06 -6.92 32.44
C ASN A 74 4.13 -8.13 32.20
N GLY A 75 4.07 -9.07 33.16
CA GLY A 75 3.23 -10.26 33.10
C GLY A 75 3.71 -11.34 32.12
N ASN A 76 4.82 -11.13 31.42
CA ASN A 76 5.40 -12.14 30.54
C ASN A 76 6.06 -13.26 31.36
N SER A 77 6.16 -14.47 30.82
CA SER A 77 6.84 -15.61 31.49
C SER A 77 8.28 -15.82 31.02
N ALA A 78 8.81 -14.94 30.17
CA ALA A 78 10.17 -15.00 29.67
C ALA A 78 11.17 -14.58 30.77
N ILE A 79 12.39 -15.07 30.63
CA ILE A 79 13.48 -14.74 31.55
C ILE A 79 13.89 -13.28 31.35
N THR A 80 13.96 -12.50 32.43
CA THR A 80 14.62 -11.18 32.40
C THR A 80 16.13 -11.34 32.38
N HIS A 81 16.83 -10.49 31.63
CA HIS A 81 18.27 -10.71 31.42
C HIS A 81 19.07 -9.40 31.45
N ASN A 82 19.38 -8.78 30.32
CA ASN A 82 20.19 -7.57 30.29
C ASN A 82 19.31 -6.32 30.17
N LEU A 83 19.56 -5.30 30.99
CA LEU A 83 18.93 -3.99 30.85
C LEU A 83 19.94 -2.84 30.79
N TYR A 84 19.60 -1.76 30.10
CA TYR A 84 20.44 -0.57 30.00
C TYR A 84 19.58 0.68 30.12
N VAL A 85 20.00 1.65 30.92
CA VAL A 85 19.35 2.96 31.00
C VAL A 85 20.03 3.92 30.02
N LYS A 86 19.23 4.65 29.25
CA LYS A 86 19.66 5.76 28.40
C LYS A 86 18.51 6.74 28.20
N ASP A 87 18.74 8.04 28.42
CA ASP A 87 17.77 9.11 28.17
C ASP A 87 16.41 8.83 28.85
N ASP A 88 16.49 8.46 30.13
CA ASP A 88 15.36 8.07 30.99
C ASP A 88 14.50 6.91 30.45
N LYS A 89 15.06 6.07 29.57
CA LYS A 89 14.45 4.81 29.11
C LYS A 89 15.28 3.62 29.54
N ILE A 90 14.60 2.51 29.81
CA ILE A 90 15.22 1.23 30.16
C ILE A 90 15.01 0.26 29.00
N PHE A 91 16.10 -0.13 28.36
CA PHE A 91 16.12 -1.10 27.26
C PHE A 91 16.47 -2.47 27.82
N ALA A 92 15.48 -3.34 27.98
CA ALA A 92 15.65 -4.69 28.50
C ALA A 92 15.57 -5.72 27.37
N ALA A 93 16.59 -6.56 27.26
CA ALA A 93 16.61 -7.75 26.43
C ALA A 93 16.16 -8.95 27.27
N ASN A 94 14.97 -9.45 26.99
CA ASN A 94 14.33 -10.52 27.75
C ASN A 94 14.15 -11.75 26.87
N TYR A 95 15.24 -12.45 26.54
CA TYR A 95 15.28 -13.72 25.81
C TYR A 95 14.09 -13.91 24.86
N ARG A 96 13.15 -14.79 25.21
CA ARG A 96 12.02 -15.22 24.38
C ARG A 96 10.91 -14.19 24.19
N SER A 97 10.98 -13.06 24.87
CA SER A 97 10.05 -11.95 24.71
C SER A 97 10.69 -10.75 23.99
N GLY A 98 11.96 -10.86 23.60
CA GLY A 98 12.66 -9.88 22.78
C GLY A 98 13.04 -8.59 23.52
N LEU A 99 13.03 -7.48 22.80
CA LEU A 99 13.33 -6.15 23.33
C LEU A 99 12.10 -5.59 24.04
N ARG A 100 12.30 -5.04 25.23
CA ARG A 100 11.31 -4.33 26.04
C ARG A 100 11.87 -2.95 26.36
N ILE A 101 11.05 -1.91 26.19
CA ILE A 101 11.45 -0.53 26.45
C ILE A 101 10.50 0.05 27.49
N PHE A 102 11.05 0.49 28.61
CA PHE A 102 10.31 1.14 29.69
C PHE A 102 10.67 2.63 29.74
N ASP A 103 9.69 3.47 30.04
CA ASP A 103 9.86 4.90 30.28
C ASP A 103 9.98 5.16 31.78
N ALA A 104 11.11 5.71 32.20
CA ALA A 104 11.43 6.10 33.57
C ALA A 104 11.41 7.63 33.77
N SER A 105 11.03 8.41 32.75
CA SER A 105 11.13 9.88 32.77
C SER A 105 10.15 10.55 33.71
N SER A 106 8.95 9.98 33.89
CA SER A 106 7.90 10.52 34.75
C SER A 106 7.99 10.00 36.19
N ASP A 107 8.23 8.69 36.34
CA ASP A 107 8.45 8.03 37.62
C ASP A 107 9.51 6.92 37.46
N PRO A 108 10.77 7.17 37.83
CA PRO A 108 11.83 6.18 37.74
C PRO A 108 11.71 5.08 38.81
N THR A 109 10.81 5.24 39.80
CA THR A 109 10.53 4.19 40.79
C THR A 109 9.48 3.19 40.30
N ASP A 110 8.71 3.55 39.27
CA ASP A 110 7.69 2.71 38.64
C ASP A 110 7.65 2.90 37.09
N PRO A 111 8.77 2.62 36.38
CA PRO A 111 8.83 2.77 34.93
C PRO A 111 7.80 1.91 34.17
N THR A 112 7.12 2.52 33.20
CA THR A 112 6.06 1.89 32.41
C THR A 112 6.58 1.34 31.09
N GLU A 113 6.17 0.13 30.67
CA GLU A 113 6.52 -0.40 29.33
C GLU A 113 5.83 0.43 28.23
N ILE A 114 6.62 0.99 27.31
CA ILE A 114 6.14 1.87 26.22
C ILE A 114 6.29 1.26 24.82
N ALA A 115 7.17 0.27 24.66
CA ALA A 115 7.36 -0.42 23.38
C ALA A 115 8.00 -1.79 23.57
N TYR A 116 7.79 -2.69 22.60
CA TYR A 116 8.47 -3.97 22.53
C TYR A 116 8.66 -4.44 21.09
N PHE A 117 9.62 -5.33 20.88
CA PHE A 117 9.76 -6.09 19.65
C PHE A 117 10.13 -7.53 20.00
N ASP A 118 9.24 -8.47 19.66
CA ASP A 118 9.43 -9.88 19.97
C ASP A 118 10.31 -10.55 18.90
N THR A 119 11.56 -10.85 19.27
CA THR A 119 12.50 -11.56 18.40
C THR A 119 12.26 -13.07 18.41
N TYR A 120 11.37 -13.60 19.26
CA TYR A 120 11.00 -15.01 19.37
C TYR A 120 9.46 -15.20 19.50
N PRO A 121 8.68 -14.87 18.47
CA PRO A 121 7.20 -14.87 18.56
C PRO A 121 6.55 -16.24 18.81
N GLY A 122 7.30 -17.34 18.66
CA GLY A 122 6.76 -18.69 18.82
C GLY A 122 6.53 -19.14 20.27
N SER A 123 7.11 -18.46 21.27
CA SER A 123 6.95 -18.85 22.68
C SER A 123 7.51 -17.79 23.62
N ASN A 124 6.84 -17.56 24.75
CA ASN A 124 7.32 -16.71 25.84
C ASN A 124 7.83 -17.50 27.06
N SER A 125 7.99 -18.82 26.99
CA SER A 125 8.35 -19.60 28.18
C SER A 125 9.75 -19.26 28.71
N ALA A 126 9.97 -19.45 30.02
CA ALA A 126 11.21 -19.16 30.72
C ALA A 126 12.40 -20.03 30.26
N GLN A 127 13.02 -19.65 29.14
CA GLN A 127 14.10 -20.35 28.45
C GLN A 127 15.06 -19.34 27.82
N PHE A 128 16.31 -19.76 27.60
CA PHE A 128 17.42 -18.90 27.20
C PHE A 128 17.56 -18.68 25.68
N ASN A 129 16.48 -18.81 24.91
CA ASN A 129 16.49 -18.52 23.46
C ASN A 129 15.97 -17.10 23.22
N GLY A 130 16.33 -16.48 22.10
CA GLY A 130 15.89 -15.15 21.73
C GLY A 130 16.95 -14.06 22.00
N LEU A 131 16.49 -12.87 22.37
CA LEU A 131 17.35 -11.69 22.50
C LEU A 131 18.27 -11.80 23.72
N TRP A 132 19.57 -11.98 23.50
CA TRP A 132 20.57 -12.02 24.58
C TRP A 132 20.76 -10.63 25.18
N SER A 133 21.02 -9.63 24.34
CA SER A 133 21.34 -8.29 24.78
C SER A 133 20.96 -7.24 23.74
N SER A 134 20.92 -5.99 24.17
CA SER A 134 20.70 -4.81 23.35
C SER A 134 21.78 -3.75 23.61
N TYR A 135 21.96 -2.81 22.69
CA TYR A 135 22.86 -1.68 22.83
C TYR A 135 22.17 -0.39 22.35
N PRO A 136 21.71 0.47 23.27
CA PRO A 136 20.97 1.68 22.91
C PRO A 136 21.84 2.94 22.73
N PHE A 137 23.16 2.86 22.93
CA PHE A 137 24.01 4.05 23.11
C PHE A 137 24.53 4.71 21.81
N PHE A 138 23.99 4.36 20.64
CA PHE A 138 24.35 5.10 19.43
C PHE A 138 23.79 6.54 19.48
N PRO A 139 24.58 7.56 19.05
CA PRO A 139 24.10 8.93 18.96
C PRO A 139 22.91 9.11 18.00
N SER A 140 22.76 8.20 17.03
CA SER A 140 21.64 8.20 16.07
C SER A 140 20.30 7.78 16.68
N GLY A 141 20.25 7.36 17.95
CA GLY A 141 19.06 6.74 18.55
C GLY A 141 18.80 5.31 18.09
N ILE A 142 19.67 4.76 17.23
CA ILE A 142 19.61 3.35 16.84
C ILE A 142 19.90 2.47 18.06
N VAL A 143 19.07 1.45 18.23
CA VAL A 143 19.27 0.35 19.16
C VAL A 143 19.61 -0.88 18.34
N ILE A 144 20.68 -1.59 18.69
CA ILE A 144 20.96 -2.89 18.10
C ILE A 144 20.72 -4.00 19.11
N GLY A 145 20.29 -5.16 18.63
CA GLY A 145 20.03 -6.36 19.43
C GLY A 145 20.79 -7.56 18.88
N SER A 146 21.30 -8.39 19.79
CA SER A 146 21.90 -9.68 19.43
C SER A 146 21.01 -10.81 19.91
N ASP A 147 20.34 -11.46 18.98
CA ASP A 147 19.53 -12.65 19.21
C ASP A 147 20.36 -13.91 18.98
N LEU A 148 20.18 -14.90 19.86
CA LEU A 148 20.94 -16.15 19.87
C LEU A 148 20.70 -17.01 18.63
N GLU A 149 19.50 -16.96 18.06
CA GLU A 149 19.10 -17.80 16.92
C GLU A 149 18.92 -17.01 15.62
N ARG A 150 18.51 -15.74 15.72
CA ARG A 150 18.16 -14.90 14.57
C ARG A 150 19.18 -13.81 14.25
N GLY A 151 20.22 -13.64 15.05
CA GLY A 151 21.34 -12.74 14.77
C GLY A 151 21.07 -11.28 15.11
N LEU A 152 21.45 -10.35 14.21
CA LEU A 152 21.40 -8.91 14.46
C LEU A 152 20.01 -8.34 14.18
N PHE A 153 19.48 -7.61 15.15
CA PHE A 153 18.33 -6.73 14.98
C PHE A 153 18.77 -5.26 15.09
N VAL A 154 18.12 -4.39 14.33
CA VAL A 154 18.37 -2.94 14.33
C VAL A 154 17.03 -2.24 14.44
N TRP A 155 16.90 -1.37 15.43
CA TRP A 155 15.68 -0.60 15.70
C TRP A 155 16.02 0.88 15.80
N TYR A 156 15.03 1.71 15.52
CA TYR A 156 15.00 3.10 15.97
C TYR A 156 13.90 3.21 17.03
N ALA A 157 14.26 3.65 18.23
CA ALA A 157 13.37 3.72 19.37
C ALA A 157 13.20 5.18 19.82
N GLY A 158 12.73 6.01 18.91
CA GLY A 158 12.47 7.44 19.11
C GLY A 158 11.29 7.93 18.29
N GLU A 159 10.94 9.20 18.48
CA GLU A 159 9.91 9.87 17.68
C GLU A 159 10.38 10.05 16.22
N PRO A 160 9.46 10.01 15.24
CA PRO A 160 9.83 10.27 13.86
C PRO A 160 10.57 11.60 13.67
N GLU A 161 11.68 11.61 12.92
CA GLU A 161 12.40 12.87 12.66
C GLU A 161 11.81 13.65 11.49
N LEU A 162 11.24 12.92 10.53
CA LEU A 162 10.60 13.46 9.33
C LEU A 162 9.21 12.85 9.17
N ALA A 163 8.24 13.68 8.77
CA ALA A 163 6.93 13.25 8.32
C ALA A 163 6.63 13.83 6.93
N PHE A 164 5.76 13.15 6.18
CA PHE A 164 5.41 13.52 4.82
C PHE A 164 3.92 13.83 4.74
N GLU A 165 3.58 15.01 4.24
CA GLU A 165 2.20 15.38 3.89
C GLU A 165 2.10 15.58 2.39
N PHE A 166 0.90 15.33 1.85
CA PHE A 166 0.57 15.50 0.43
C PHE A 166 -0.54 16.53 0.32
N PRO A 167 -0.22 17.84 0.25
CA PRO A 167 -1.22 18.90 0.38
C PRO A 167 -2.34 18.86 -0.66
N ALA A 168 -2.04 18.37 -1.87
CA ALA A 168 -3.01 18.19 -2.95
C ALA A 168 -3.59 16.75 -3.02
N GLY A 169 -3.24 15.89 -2.05
CA GLY A 169 -3.44 14.45 -2.14
C GLY A 169 -2.29 13.73 -2.85
N VAL A 170 -2.33 12.41 -2.78
CA VAL A 170 -1.44 11.51 -3.53
C VAL A 170 -2.10 11.28 -4.90
N PRO A 171 -1.36 11.38 -6.03
CA PRO A 171 -1.95 11.16 -7.35
C PRO A 171 -2.42 9.70 -7.49
N GLY A 172 -3.66 9.52 -7.97
CA GLY A 172 -4.17 8.21 -8.40
C GLY A 172 -4.03 7.98 -9.91
N LEU A 173 -3.67 9.04 -10.66
CA LEU A 173 -3.46 9.05 -12.10
C LEU A 173 -2.19 9.86 -12.38
N VAL A 174 -1.36 9.41 -13.31
CA VAL A 174 -0.12 10.05 -13.76
C VAL A 174 -0.11 10.12 -15.27
N ASN A 175 0.12 11.31 -15.83
CA ASN A 175 0.23 11.49 -17.28
C ASN A 175 1.45 10.70 -17.83
N PRO A 176 1.30 9.90 -18.91
CA PRO A 176 2.37 9.09 -19.50
C PRO A 176 3.59 9.89 -19.99
N GLN A 177 3.43 11.17 -20.32
CA GLN A 177 4.53 12.04 -20.75
C GLN A 177 5.34 12.59 -19.56
N GLY A 178 4.85 12.41 -18.34
CA GLY A 178 5.41 12.93 -17.11
C GLY A 178 4.39 13.79 -16.36
N ASP A 179 4.44 13.72 -15.04
CA ASP A 179 3.55 14.47 -14.16
C ASP A 179 4.29 14.86 -12.88
N SER A 180 3.69 15.73 -12.06
CA SER A 180 4.27 16.13 -10.79
C SER A 180 3.23 16.37 -9.72
N PHE A 181 3.63 16.16 -8.47
CA PHE A 181 2.81 16.48 -7.31
C PHE A 181 3.66 17.07 -6.19
N THR A 182 3.00 17.87 -5.35
CA THR A 182 3.67 18.55 -4.24
C THR A 182 3.72 17.68 -3.00
N VAL A 183 4.88 17.63 -2.37
CA VAL A 183 5.14 16.96 -1.09
C VAL A 183 5.57 18.00 -0.08
N ARG A 184 5.04 17.93 1.14
CA ARG A 184 5.56 18.69 2.27
C ARG A 184 6.34 17.75 3.18
N ILE A 185 7.59 18.11 3.48
CA ILE A 185 8.45 17.37 4.41
C ILE A 185 8.51 18.14 5.73
N LEU A 186 7.87 17.60 6.75
CA LEU A 186 7.83 18.17 8.09
C LEU A 186 9.01 17.66 8.91
N GLU A 187 9.85 18.57 9.38
CA GLU A 187 10.91 18.29 10.33
C GLU A 187 10.37 18.37 11.77
N GLN A 188 10.48 17.28 12.54
CA GLN A 188 10.05 17.28 13.94
C GLN A 188 11.08 17.95 14.87
N GLY A 189 12.34 17.98 14.46
CA GLY A 189 13.39 18.80 15.05
C GLY A 189 13.90 19.81 14.03
N SER A 190 14.10 21.06 14.44
CA SER A 190 14.62 22.10 13.53
C SER A 190 15.95 21.67 12.91
N GLY A 191 16.00 21.60 11.58
CA GLY A 191 17.16 21.16 10.80
C GLY A 191 17.33 19.64 10.71
N ALA A 192 16.28 18.85 10.99
CA ALA A 192 16.37 17.39 10.99
C ALA A 192 16.61 16.79 9.60
N LEU A 193 16.16 17.44 8.52
CA LEU A 193 16.31 16.94 7.16
C LEU A 193 17.78 17.03 6.70
N ALA A 194 18.32 15.94 6.16
CA ALA A 194 19.56 16.00 5.39
C ALA A 194 19.26 16.62 4.02
N THR A 195 19.71 17.86 3.81
CA THR A 195 19.42 18.59 2.56
C THR A 195 19.89 17.82 1.33
N GLY A 196 19.01 17.68 0.34
CA GLY A 196 19.31 17.03 -0.95
C GLY A 196 19.13 15.51 -0.96
N THR A 197 18.58 14.91 0.11
CA THR A 197 18.31 13.46 0.18
C THR A 197 16.86 13.09 -0.14
N ALA A 198 15.96 14.08 -0.26
CA ALA A 198 14.57 13.85 -0.59
C ALA A 198 14.42 13.29 -2.02
N SER A 199 13.73 12.16 -2.16
CA SER A 199 13.55 11.45 -3.42
C SER A 199 12.13 10.87 -3.58
N LEU A 200 11.67 10.86 -4.83
CA LEU A 200 10.56 10.06 -5.30
C LEU A 200 11.15 8.72 -5.72
N ASN A 201 10.66 7.64 -5.13
CA ASN A 201 11.03 6.28 -5.50
C ASN A 201 9.83 5.70 -6.21
N TYR A 202 10.01 5.25 -7.45
CA TYR A 202 8.92 4.71 -8.26
C TYR A 202 9.35 3.44 -8.99
N ASP A 203 8.40 2.57 -9.28
CA ASP A 203 8.56 1.31 -10.01
C ASP A 203 7.45 1.19 -11.05
N ASP A 204 7.83 1.10 -12.32
CA ASP A 204 6.95 0.95 -13.49
C ASP A 204 6.86 -0.52 -13.96
N GLY A 205 7.23 -1.46 -13.09
CA GLY A 205 7.36 -2.89 -13.39
C GLY A 205 8.78 -3.31 -13.77
N THR A 206 9.73 -2.37 -13.82
CA THR A 206 11.16 -2.66 -14.10
C THR A 206 12.05 -2.67 -12.86
N GLY A 207 11.49 -2.39 -11.69
CA GLY A 207 12.18 -2.27 -10.42
C GLY A 207 12.31 -0.81 -9.96
N TYR A 208 12.31 -0.59 -8.65
CA TYR A 208 12.40 0.75 -8.06
C TYR A 208 13.62 1.57 -8.53
N VAL A 209 13.34 2.79 -8.97
CA VAL A 209 14.30 3.85 -9.28
C VAL A 209 14.00 5.08 -8.42
N SER A 210 15.05 5.84 -8.05
CA SER A 210 14.93 7.06 -7.25
C SER A 210 15.27 8.30 -8.08
N VAL A 211 14.41 9.31 -8.04
CA VAL A 211 14.65 10.65 -8.61
C VAL A 211 14.57 11.72 -7.52
N PRO A 212 15.44 12.74 -7.54
CA PRO A 212 15.47 13.76 -6.50
C PRO A 212 14.23 14.67 -6.55
N LEU A 213 13.73 15.08 -5.40
CA LEU A 213 12.69 16.10 -5.27
C LEU A 213 13.28 17.51 -5.52
N THR A 214 12.50 18.36 -6.17
CA THR A 214 12.86 19.77 -6.41
C THR A 214 12.33 20.63 -5.26
N PRO A 215 13.17 21.38 -4.53
CA PRO A 215 12.70 22.25 -3.45
C PRO A 215 11.93 23.46 -4.02
N LEU A 216 10.71 23.67 -3.54
CA LEU A 216 9.86 24.83 -3.89
C LEU A 216 10.01 25.99 -2.89
N GLY A 217 10.73 25.76 -1.79
CA GLY A 217 10.97 26.71 -0.71
C GLY A 217 10.20 26.35 0.57
N GLY A 218 10.78 26.67 1.72
CA GLY A 218 10.25 26.23 3.02
C GLY A 218 10.33 24.71 3.16
N ASP A 219 9.22 24.10 3.54
CA ASP A 219 9.04 22.65 3.70
C ASP A 219 8.44 21.96 2.46
N MET A 220 8.24 22.70 1.36
CA MET A 220 7.57 22.24 0.15
C MET A 220 8.57 21.76 -0.91
N TYR A 221 8.23 20.64 -1.54
CA TYR A 221 8.97 19.97 -2.59
C TYR A 221 8.04 19.55 -3.73
N GLU A 222 8.61 19.43 -4.91
CA GLU A 222 7.96 18.87 -6.10
C GLU A 222 8.57 17.51 -6.41
N ALA A 223 7.73 16.48 -6.48
CA ALA A 223 8.09 15.15 -6.95
C ALA A 223 7.61 15.02 -8.40
N THR A 224 8.52 14.70 -9.32
CA THR A 224 8.24 14.65 -10.76
C THR A 224 8.47 13.24 -11.28
N PHE A 225 7.44 12.65 -11.87
CA PHE A 225 7.55 11.42 -12.64
C PHE A 225 8.20 11.71 -14.00
N PRO A 226 9.07 10.83 -14.51
CA PRO A 226 9.47 10.88 -15.91
C PRO A 226 8.32 10.41 -16.81
N SER A 227 8.57 10.32 -18.12
CA SER A 227 7.67 9.60 -19.02
C SER A 227 7.56 8.13 -18.59
N LEU A 228 6.33 7.61 -18.55
CA LEU A 228 6.00 6.24 -18.15
C LEU A 228 5.27 5.52 -19.28
N LEU A 229 5.28 4.19 -19.25
CA LEU A 229 4.55 3.39 -20.24
C LEU A 229 3.05 3.40 -19.96
N CYS A 230 2.26 3.62 -20.99
CA CYS A 230 0.81 3.58 -20.96
C CYS A 230 0.28 2.50 -21.93
N PRO A 231 -0.80 1.78 -21.57
CA PRO A 231 -1.45 1.76 -20.25
C PRO A 231 -0.55 1.07 -19.22
N GLY A 232 -0.65 1.45 -17.95
CA GLY A 232 0.14 0.84 -16.89
C GLY A 232 -0.21 1.35 -15.50
N ASN A 233 0.50 0.85 -14.50
CA ASN A 233 0.49 1.37 -13.14
C ASN A 233 1.92 1.70 -12.71
N VAL A 234 2.06 2.67 -11.80
CA VAL A 234 3.32 3.00 -11.15
C VAL A 234 3.17 2.91 -9.64
N ASP A 235 4.02 2.10 -9.02
CA ASP A 235 4.14 2.02 -7.57
C ASP A 235 5.13 3.10 -7.12
N PHE A 236 4.82 3.87 -6.08
CA PHE A 236 5.73 4.93 -5.61
C PHE A 236 5.64 5.28 -4.14
N PHE A 237 6.70 5.87 -3.61
CA PHE A 237 6.76 6.46 -2.27
C PHE A 237 7.83 7.56 -2.20
N ILE A 238 7.68 8.47 -1.26
CA ILE A 238 8.69 9.49 -0.97
C ILE A 238 9.65 8.97 0.09
N SER A 239 10.93 9.27 -0.03
CA SER A 239 11.90 9.11 1.06
C SER A 239 12.76 10.35 1.26
N ALA A 240 13.28 10.51 2.46
CA ALA A 240 14.31 11.48 2.77
C ALA A 240 15.14 11.01 3.96
N ASP A 241 16.43 11.33 3.97
CA ASP A 241 17.30 11.03 5.10
C ASP A 241 17.29 12.18 6.11
N SER A 242 17.38 11.85 7.38
CA SER A 242 17.65 12.82 8.43
C SER A 242 19.14 13.07 8.62
N GLN A 243 19.50 14.10 9.38
CA GLN A 243 20.90 14.41 9.77
C GLN A 243 21.57 13.28 10.56
N LEU A 244 20.79 12.37 11.15
CA LEU A 244 21.31 11.17 11.84
C LEU A 244 21.61 10.01 10.87
N GLY A 245 21.37 10.19 9.58
CA GLY A 245 21.57 9.17 8.54
C GLY A 245 20.47 8.11 8.52
N LEU A 246 19.28 8.43 9.03
CA LEU A 246 18.10 7.56 9.02
C LEU A 246 17.19 7.93 7.85
N THR A 247 16.78 6.93 7.07
CA THR A 247 15.83 7.13 5.97
C THR A 247 14.39 7.02 6.46
N TRP A 248 13.62 8.08 6.25
CA TRP A 248 12.19 8.15 6.49
C TRP A 248 11.41 8.02 5.19
N ARG A 249 10.19 7.49 5.25
CA ARG A 249 9.35 7.23 4.07
C ARG A 249 7.91 7.69 4.25
N GLY A 250 7.29 8.10 3.15
CA GLY A 250 5.85 8.36 3.01
C GLY A 250 5.30 7.58 1.82
N PRO A 251 4.55 6.46 2.03
CA PRO A 251 4.15 5.90 3.33
C PRO A 251 5.32 5.20 4.06
N ALA A 252 5.16 4.95 5.37
CA ALA A 252 6.24 4.40 6.22
C ALA A 252 6.74 3.01 5.76
N ALA A 253 5.85 2.21 5.18
CA ALA A 253 6.16 0.90 4.62
C ALA A 253 7.05 0.97 3.35
N GLY A 254 7.06 2.11 2.66
CA GLY A 254 7.79 2.26 1.40
C GLY A 254 7.43 1.17 0.39
N ALA A 255 8.43 0.53 -0.19
CA ALA A 255 8.27 -0.49 -1.22
C ALA A 255 7.43 -1.73 -0.82
N SER A 256 7.23 -2.00 0.48
CA SER A 256 6.39 -3.15 0.87
C SER A 256 4.89 -2.84 0.88
N ASN A 257 4.52 -1.56 0.87
CA ASN A 257 3.14 -1.09 0.70
C ASN A 257 3.18 0.34 0.14
N PRO A 258 3.53 0.49 -1.16
CA PRO A 258 3.68 1.80 -1.81
C PRO A 258 2.31 2.43 -2.10
N PHE A 259 2.31 3.69 -2.53
CA PHE A 259 1.17 4.23 -3.26
C PHE A 259 1.15 3.64 -4.68
N VAL A 260 -0.04 3.59 -5.28
CA VAL A 260 -0.23 3.11 -6.66
C VAL A 260 -0.99 4.19 -7.43
N ALA A 261 -0.52 4.51 -8.63
CA ALA A 261 -1.23 5.37 -9.58
C ALA A 261 -1.34 4.69 -10.94
N ALA A 262 -2.47 4.86 -11.61
CA ALA A 262 -2.61 4.48 -13.01
C ALA A 262 -1.82 5.44 -13.90
N VAL A 263 -1.19 4.91 -14.94
CA VAL A 263 -0.47 5.70 -15.95
C VAL A 263 -1.36 5.82 -17.18
N ALA A 264 -2.02 6.97 -17.30
CA ALA A 264 -2.93 7.31 -18.39
C ALA A 264 -3.24 8.81 -18.38
N VAL A 265 -3.74 9.31 -19.51
CA VAL A 265 -4.25 10.68 -19.65
C VAL A 265 -5.66 10.77 -19.07
N ASP A 266 -6.50 9.80 -19.38
CA ASP A 266 -7.88 9.70 -18.91
C ASP A 266 -8.28 8.23 -18.77
N ILE A 267 -9.19 7.96 -17.83
CA ILE A 267 -9.81 6.65 -17.63
C ILE A 267 -11.31 6.85 -17.58
N ALA A 268 -12.00 6.34 -18.60
CA ALA A 268 -13.45 6.46 -18.71
C ALA A 268 -14.11 5.11 -18.39
N THR A 269 -14.91 5.07 -17.32
CA THR A 269 -15.81 3.94 -17.06
C THR A 269 -16.93 3.94 -18.09
N VAL A 270 -16.95 2.94 -18.97
CA VAL A 270 -17.98 2.82 -20.02
C VAL A 270 -19.06 1.80 -19.68
N PHE A 271 -18.79 0.92 -18.71
CA PHE A 271 -19.74 -0.01 -18.13
C PHE A 271 -19.39 -0.23 -16.67
N GLU A 272 -20.39 -0.25 -15.80
CA GLU A 272 -20.25 -0.62 -14.40
C GLU A 272 -21.56 -1.24 -13.92
N ASP A 273 -21.44 -2.34 -13.20
CA ASP A 273 -22.59 -3.07 -12.68
C ASP A 273 -22.26 -3.67 -11.31
N SER A 274 -22.88 -3.10 -10.29
CA SER A 274 -22.87 -3.57 -8.89
C SER A 274 -24.11 -4.41 -8.55
N PHE A 275 -24.87 -4.85 -9.56
CA PHE A 275 -26.04 -5.73 -9.42
C PHE A 275 -27.22 -5.22 -8.57
N ASP A 276 -27.19 -3.96 -8.14
CA ASP A 276 -28.34 -3.28 -7.52
C ASP A 276 -29.51 -3.05 -8.49
N ALA A 277 -29.21 -3.02 -9.79
CA ALA A 277 -30.19 -2.94 -10.85
C ALA A 277 -30.14 -4.19 -11.72
N ASP A 278 -31.27 -4.55 -12.31
CA ASP A 278 -31.31 -5.58 -13.36
C ASP A 278 -30.90 -4.98 -14.70
N THR A 279 -29.66 -5.26 -15.10
CA THR A 279 -29.03 -4.75 -16.33
C THR A 279 -29.03 -5.79 -17.46
N GLY A 280 -29.67 -6.94 -17.26
CA GLY A 280 -29.85 -7.96 -18.31
C GLY A 280 -28.90 -9.15 -18.27
N TRP A 281 -28.32 -9.46 -17.12
CA TRP A 281 -27.60 -10.73 -16.90
C TRP A 281 -28.54 -11.93 -16.99
N THR A 282 -28.05 -13.04 -17.54
CA THR A 282 -28.86 -14.26 -17.72
C THR A 282 -28.22 -15.45 -17.05
N ALA A 283 -28.97 -16.12 -16.19
CA ALA A 283 -28.58 -17.36 -15.53
C ALA A 283 -29.15 -18.59 -16.25
N GLU A 284 -28.35 -19.66 -16.36
CA GLU A 284 -28.76 -20.96 -16.90
C GLU A 284 -28.25 -22.10 -16.01
N ASN A 285 -29.12 -23.08 -15.73
CA ASN A 285 -28.75 -24.30 -15.01
C ASN A 285 -28.38 -25.40 -16.01
N LEU A 286 -27.16 -25.94 -15.90
CA LEU A 286 -26.60 -26.97 -16.77
C LEU A 286 -26.66 -28.38 -16.16
N GLY A 287 -27.68 -28.65 -15.36
CA GLY A 287 -27.94 -29.96 -14.78
C GLY A 287 -27.63 -30.07 -13.28
N ALA A 288 -27.27 -28.97 -12.62
CA ALA A 288 -27.18 -28.90 -11.16
C ALA A 288 -28.57 -29.06 -10.52
N SER A 289 -28.61 -29.66 -9.34
CA SER A 289 -29.85 -29.90 -8.59
C SER A 289 -30.20 -28.79 -7.58
N SER A 290 -29.25 -27.90 -7.31
CA SER A 290 -29.27 -26.72 -6.41
C SER A 290 -28.21 -25.71 -6.86
N GLY A 291 -28.11 -24.55 -6.20
CA GLY A 291 -27.05 -23.56 -6.46
C GLY A 291 -27.30 -22.64 -7.66
N ASP A 292 -28.54 -22.53 -8.15
CA ASP A 292 -28.89 -21.62 -9.26
C ASP A 292 -28.41 -20.18 -8.96
N TRP A 293 -27.77 -19.52 -9.93
CA TRP A 293 -27.40 -18.11 -9.82
C TRP A 293 -28.60 -17.21 -9.47
N GLN A 294 -28.49 -16.46 -8.38
CA GLN A 294 -29.51 -15.56 -7.85
C GLN A 294 -28.90 -14.19 -7.57
N ARG A 295 -29.60 -13.14 -8.01
CA ARG A 295 -29.25 -11.76 -7.68
C ARG A 295 -29.87 -11.37 -6.34
N GLY A 296 -29.08 -10.88 -5.40
CA GLY A 296 -29.60 -10.33 -4.15
C GLY A 296 -28.51 -9.98 -3.13
N THR A 297 -28.92 -9.36 -2.03
CA THR A 297 -28.07 -9.13 -0.87
C THR A 297 -27.67 -10.45 -0.22
N PRO A 298 -26.38 -10.70 0.07
CA PRO A 298 -25.97 -11.91 0.74
C PRO A 298 -26.71 -12.15 2.06
N VAL A 299 -27.19 -13.38 2.24
CA VAL A 299 -27.99 -13.75 3.43
C VAL A 299 -27.15 -13.80 4.71
N ASN A 300 -25.86 -14.19 4.61
CA ASN A 300 -24.93 -14.32 5.73
C ASN A 300 -25.52 -15.19 6.85
N ASP A 301 -25.80 -16.46 6.53
CA ASP A 301 -26.36 -17.42 7.48
C ASP A 301 -25.32 -17.84 8.52
N PRO A 302 -25.47 -17.49 9.81
CA PRO A 302 -24.50 -17.87 10.84
C PRO A 302 -24.37 -19.38 11.08
N SER A 303 -25.22 -20.20 10.45
CA SER A 303 -25.18 -21.66 10.49
C SER A 303 -24.57 -22.30 9.25
N TRP A 304 -24.11 -21.50 8.30
CA TRP A 304 -23.45 -21.91 7.06
C TRP A 304 -22.15 -21.10 6.91
N ASP A 305 -21.00 -21.76 6.84
CA ASP A 305 -19.70 -21.07 6.85
C ASP A 305 -19.22 -20.65 5.44
N TYR A 306 -20.05 -20.86 4.41
CA TYR A 306 -19.63 -20.81 3.02
C TYR A 306 -20.26 -19.67 2.21
N ASP A 307 -21.38 -19.09 2.63
CA ASP A 307 -21.94 -17.91 1.96
C ASP A 307 -21.17 -16.63 2.32
N PRO A 308 -21.10 -15.64 1.42
CA PRO A 308 -20.44 -14.38 1.72
C PRO A 308 -21.20 -13.58 2.77
N ALA A 309 -20.45 -12.92 3.66
CA ALA A 309 -21.05 -12.15 4.75
C ALA A 309 -21.71 -10.83 4.29
N ALA A 310 -21.24 -10.29 3.16
CA ALA A 310 -21.69 -9.07 2.50
C ALA A 310 -21.26 -9.12 1.02
N ASP A 311 -21.84 -8.25 0.20
CA ASP A 311 -21.42 -8.00 -1.17
C ASP A 311 -20.02 -7.33 -1.20
N SER A 312 -19.38 -7.29 -2.36
CA SER A 312 -17.96 -6.93 -2.46
C SER A 312 -17.74 -5.42 -2.27
N ASP A 313 -18.59 -4.61 -2.92
CA ASP A 313 -18.43 -3.14 -2.97
C ASP A 313 -19.29 -2.39 -1.94
N GLY A 314 -20.17 -3.10 -1.23
CA GLY A 314 -21.08 -2.57 -0.22
C GLY A 314 -22.27 -1.80 -0.79
N SER A 315 -22.54 -1.93 -2.09
CA SER A 315 -23.72 -1.40 -2.77
C SER A 315 -25.01 -2.10 -2.30
N GLY A 316 -24.91 -3.40 -2.09
CA GLY A 316 -25.87 -4.22 -1.37
C GLY A 316 -26.31 -5.49 -2.08
N ASN A 317 -26.15 -5.64 -3.40
CA ASN A 317 -26.53 -6.86 -4.12
C ASN A 317 -25.33 -7.46 -4.87
N ALA A 318 -25.28 -8.78 -4.94
CA ALA A 318 -24.36 -9.51 -5.79
C ALA A 318 -25.12 -10.61 -6.57
N TYR A 319 -24.46 -11.26 -7.52
CA TYR A 319 -24.90 -12.57 -8.00
C TYR A 319 -24.22 -13.67 -7.18
N LEU A 320 -25.01 -14.63 -6.72
CA LEU A 320 -24.59 -15.71 -5.80
C LEU A 320 -25.16 -17.05 -6.29
N THR A 321 -24.43 -18.15 -6.15
CA THR A 321 -24.96 -19.49 -6.39
C THR A 321 -25.91 -19.86 -5.27
N GLU A 322 -27.22 -19.71 -5.51
CA GLU A 322 -28.25 -19.69 -4.47
C GLU A 322 -28.04 -18.60 -3.40
N ASN A 323 -29.12 -17.99 -2.90
CA ASN A 323 -29.01 -16.94 -1.88
C ASN A 323 -30.12 -17.07 -0.85
N ALA A 324 -29.96 -18.06 0.03
CA ALA A 324 -30.94 -18.44 1.04
C ALA A 324 -30.25 -18.94 2.32
N THR A 325 -31.01 -19.06 3.41
CA THR A 325 -30.51 -19.72 4.62
C THR A 325 -30.36 -21.22 4.39
N GLY A 326 -29.27 -21.82 4.87
CA GLY A 326 -28.95 -23.22 4.74
C GLY A 326 -27.92 -23.50 3.65
N ASN A 327 -27.98 -24.70 3.06
CA ASN A 327 -27.04 -25.12 2.02
C ASN A 327 -27.33 -24.36 0.72
N THR A 328 -26.40 -23.49 0.30
CA THR A 328 -26.43 -22.74 -0.97
C THR A 328 -25.54 -23.35 -2.06
N ASP A 329 -24.89 -24.45 -1.74
CA ASP A 329 -23.99 -25.20 -2.62
C ASP A 329 -24.61 -25.54 -3.99
N VAL A 330 -23.79 -25.47 -5.03
CA VAL A 330 -24.10 -26.07 -6.33
C VAL A 330 -23.97 -27.59 -6.17
N ASP A 331 -25.06 -28.37 -6.33
CA ASP A 331 -24.98 -29.84 -6.24
C ASP A 331 -25.09 -30.53 -7.61
N GLY A 332 -24.04 -31.26 -8.00
CA GLY A 332 -24.14 -32.36 -8.98
C GLY A 332 -24.27 -31.91 -10.44
N GLY A 333 -23.69 -30.76 -10.76
CA GLY A 333 -23.70 -30.17 -12.09
C GLY A 333 -23.05 -28.78 -12.09
N ALA A 334 -23.42 -27.98 -13.10
CA ALA A 334 -22.92 -26.62 -13.25
C ALA A 334 -24.06 -25.62 -13.43
N VAL A 335 -23.79 -24.37 -13.08
CA VAL A 335 -24.66 -23.21 -13.30
C VAL A 335 -23.85 -22.10 -13.95
N GLU A 336 -24.46 -21.41 -14.91
CA GLU A 336 -23.82 -20.35 -15.70
C GLU A 336 -24.51 -19.01 -15.51
N LEU A 337 -23.72 -17.95 -15.44
CA LEU A 337 -24.15 -16.56 -15.42
C LEU A 337 -23.47 -15.83 -16.58
N VAL A 338 -24.26 -15.27 -17.49
CA VAL A 338 -23.77 -14.58 -18.69
C VAL A 338 -24.07 -13.09 -18.60
N SER A 339 -23.06 -12.27 -18.88
CA SER A 339 -23.16 -10.82 -18.88
C SER A 339 -23.99 -10.29 -20.05
N PRO A 340 -24.55 -9.08 -19.96
CA PRO A 340 -24.93 -8.32 -21.15
C PRO A 340 -23.70 -8.04 -22.04
N GLY A 341 -23.94 -7.51 -23.24
CA GLY A 341 -22.87 -7.10 -24.14
C GLY A 341 -22.05 -5.93 -23.57
N LEU A 342 -20.75 -6.13 -23.50
CA LEU A 342 -19.75 -5.17 -23.05
C LEU A 342 -19.06 -4.57 -24.28
N ASP A 343 -19.13 -3.25 -24.41
CA ASP A 343 -18.38 -2.53 -25.44
C ASP A 343 -16.95 -2.28 -24.95
N ILE A 344 -15.99 -2.99 -25.53
CA ILE A 344 -14.56 -2.78 -25.27
C ILE A 344 -13.86 -2.18 -26.48
N THR A 345 -14.60 -1.54 -27.38
CA THR A 345 -14.02 -0.76 -28.48
C THR A 345 -13.70 0.66 -27.99
N GLY A 346 -12.63 1.25 -28.52
CA GLY A 346 -12.29 2.65 -28.24
C GLY A 346 -10.92 2.91 -27.61
N GLY A 347 -10.08 1.89 -27.41
CA GLY A 347 -8.71 2.07 -26.90
C GLY A 347 -8.22 0.85 -26.14
N SER A 348 -7.24 1.06 -25.26
CA SER A 348 -6.80 0.06 -24.29
C SER A 348 -7.87 -0.11 -23.22
N ALA A 349 -8.68 -1.17 -23.32
CA ALA A 349 -9.74 -1.46 -22.37
C ALA A 349 -9.26 -2.38 -21.25
N THR A 350 -9.82 -2.21 -20.05
CA THR A 350 -9.71 -3.18 -18.95
C THR A 350 -11.09 -3.61 -18.49
N ILE A 351 -11.31 -4.91 -18.35
CA ILE A 351 -12.49 -5.48 -17.71
C ILE A 351 -12.08 -5.96 -16.32
N SER A 352 -12.73 -5.47 -15.27
CA SER A 352 -12.55 -5.95 -13.91
C SER A 352 -13.84 -6.52 -13.35
N PHE A 353 -13.73 -7.47 -12.43
CA PHE A 353 -14.85 -8.02 -11.67
C PHE A 353 -14.35 -8.60 -10.36
N ASP A 354 -15.20 -8.56 -9.36
CA ASP A 354 -14.99 -9.24 -8.10
C ASP A 354 -15.63 -10.63 -8.14
N TYR A 355 -14.95 -11.60 -7.54
CA TYR A 355 -15.47 -12.96 -7.40
C TYR A 355 -15.31 -13.45 -5.97
N TYR A 356 -16.25 -14.29 -5.57
CA TYR A 356 -16.23 -15.07 -4.35
C TYR A 356 -16.22 -16.54 -4.74
N LEU A 357 -15.42 -17.35 -4.04
CA LEU A 357 -15.39 -18.80 -4.26
C LEU A 357 -15.00 -19.53 -2.99
N ARG A 358 -15.87 -20.41 -2.49
CA ARG A 358 -15.55 -21.36 -1.42
C ARG A 358 -15.59 -22.78 -1.94
N LEU A 359 -14.57 -23.54 -1.59
CA LEU A 359 -14.36 -24.91 -2.03
C LEU A 359 -14.00 -25.80 -0.84
N THR A 360 -14.71 -26.91 -0.64
CA THR A 360 -14.21 -27.91 0.34
C THR A 360 -13.10 -28.81 -0.21
N GLU A 361 -13.02 -28.97 -1.54
CA GLU A 361 -12.00 -29.78 -2.21
C GLU A 361 -11.30 -28.96 -3.31
N PRO A 362 -10.47 -27.95 -2.95
CA PRO A 362 -9.80 -27.09 -3.93
C PRO A 362 -8.79 -27.87 -4.79
N GLY A 363 -8.60 -27.43 -6.04
CA GLY A 363 -7.70 -28.06 -7.01
C GLY A 363 -8.21 -29.36 -7.64
N THR A 364 -9.52 -29.63 -7.54
CA THR A 364 -10.19 -30.78 -8.15
C THR A 364 -10.97 -30.37 -9.41
N ALA A 365 -12.06 -31.08 -9.74
CA ALA A 365 -12.97 -30.73 -10.82
C ALA A 365 -13.98 -29.64 -10.41
N ASP A 366 -13.88 -29.13 -9.19
CA ASP A 366 -14.70 -28.04 -8.66
C ASP A 366 -14.00 -26.71 -8.93
N PHE A 367 -14.72 -25.79 -9.59
CA PHE A 367 -14.13 -24.54 -10.06
C PHE A 367 -15.18 -23.46 -10.35
N LEU A 368 -14.68 -22.24 -10.44
CA LEU A 368 -15.30 -21.14 -11.17
C LEU A 368 -14.49 -20.87 -12.44
N THR A 369 -15.08 -21.05 -13.62
CA THR A 369 -14.45 -20.62 -14.88
C THR A 369 -15.02 -19.30 -15.34
N VAL A 370 -14.16 -18.50 -15.97
CA VAL A 370 -14.54 -17.28 -16.67
C VAL A 370 -14.23 -17.46 -18.14
N ASP A 371 -15.27 -17.52 -18.96
CA ASP A 371 -15.17 -17.50 -20.41
C ASP A 371 -15.47 -16.11 -20.96
N ALA A 372 -14.93 -15.81 -22.14
CA ALA A 372 -15.30 -14.64 -22.92
C ALA A 372 -15.70 -15.02 -24.35
N ASN A 373 -16.62 -14.25 -24.93
CA ASN A 373 -17.05 -14.41 -26.31
C ASN A 373 -17.09 -13.03 -26.99
N ASP A 374 -16.37 -12.90 -28.10
CA ASP A 374 -16.31 -11.66 -28.89
C ASP A 374 -17.58 -11.38 -29.70
N ASN A 375 -18.50 -12.36 -29.77
CA ASN A 375 -19.69 -12.37 -30.61
C ASN A 375 -19.40 -12.08 -32.10
N ALA A 376 -18.16 -12.32 -32.54
CA ALA A 376 -17.68 -12.17 -33.90
C ALA A 376 -17.42 -13.52 -34.61
N GLY A 377 -17.73 -14.63 -33.94
CA GLY A 377 -17.70 -15.99 -34.51
C GLY A 377 -16.71 -16.94 -33.85
N SER A 378 -16.00 -16.50 -32.81
CA SER A 378 -15.01 -17.29 -32.07
C SER A 378 -15.66 -18.30 -31.11
N GLY A 379 -16.89 -18.03 -30.66
CA GLY A 379 -17.56 -18.83 -29.62
C GLY A 379 -17.04 -18.47 -28.23
N TRP A 380 -17.40 -19.29 -27.23
CA TRP A 380 -16.88 -19.15 -25.86
C TRP A 380 -15.43 -19.63 -25.77
N ILE A 381 -14.57 -18.77 -25.23
CA ILE A 381 -13.15 -19.03 -24.99
C ILE A 381 -12.91 -18.93 -23.49
N GLU A 382 -12.36 -19.97 -22.87
CA GLU A 382 -11.98 -19.98 -21.47
C GLU A 382 -10.79 -19.04 -21.24
N ILE A 383 -10.95 -18.07 -20.33
CA ILE A 383 -9.93 -17.09 -19.97
C ILE A 383 -9.28 -17.47 -18.65
N LEU A 384 -10.08 -17.89 -17.67
CA LEU A 384 -9.63 -18.27 -16.34
C LEU A 384 -10.34 -19.54 -15.87
N ALA A 385 -9.59 -20.37 -15.15
CA ALA A 385 -10.10 -21.47 -14.34
C ALA A 385 -9.63 -21.28 -12.90
N ILE A 386 -10.55 -20.87 -12.02
CA ILE A 386 -10.29 -20.55 -10.63
C ILE A 386 -10.65 -21.76 -9.78
N ASN A 387 -9.65 -22.33 -9.11
CA ASN A 387 -9.76 -23.56 -8.32
C ASN A 387 -9.15 -23.40 -6.91
N ALA A 388 -8.96 -22.16 -6.48
CA ALA A 388 -8.48 -21.79 -5.16
C ALA A 388 -9.62 -21.16 -4.35
N ASP A 389 -9.71 -21.53 -3.07
CA ASP A 389 -10.68 -20.99 -2.12
C ASP A 389 -10.26 -19.57 -1.70
N THR A 390 -11.19 -18.61 -1.77
CA THR A 390 -11.02 -17.20 -1.37
C THR A 390 -10.93 -16.98 0.15
N THR A 391 -11.16 -18.03 0.94
CA THR A 391 -11.15 -18.07 2.41
C THR A 391 -12.18 -17.15 3.08
N GLY A 392 -13.28 -16.86 2.38
CA GLY A 392 -14.40 -16.07 2.89
C GLY A 392 -14.35 -14.58 2.58
N GLY A 393 -13.46 -14.15 1.69
CA GLY A 393 -13.39 -12.80 1.14
C GLY A 393 -13.73 -12.76 -0.35
N TRP A 394 -13.86 -11.56 -0.89
CA TRP A 394 -13.95 -11.31 -2.32
C TRP A 394 -12.54 -11.01 -2.87
N ASP A 395 -12.24 -11.52 -4.05
CA ASP A 395 -11.01 -11.25 -4.80
C ASP A 395 -11.35 -10.54 -6.12
N THR A 396 -10.48 -9.64 -6.58
CA THR A 396 -10.67 -8.92 -7.85
C THR A 396 -9.79 -9.48 -8.96
N ILE A 397 -10.37 -9.67 -10.15
CA ILE A 397 -9.64 -9.91 -11.39
C ILE A 397 -9.70 -8.66 -12.27
N THR A 398 -8.61 -8.37 -12.96
CA THR A 398 -8.56 -7.36 -14.04
C THR A 398 -7.92 -7.97 -15.28
N LEU A 399 -8.59 -7.87 -16.42
CA LEU A 399 -8.17 -8.37 -17.72
C LEU A 399 -8.02 -7.18 -18.68
N SER A 400 -6.85 -7.02 -19.29
CA SER A 400 -6.66 -6.04 -20.36
C SER A 400 -7.19 -6.57 -21.70
N ASP A 401 -7.46 -5.66 -22.64
CA ASP A 401 -7.74 -5.99 -24.05
C ASP A 401 -6.63 -6.87 -24.67
N GLN A 402 -5.38 -6.65 -24.27
CA GLN A 402 -4.23 -7.47 -24.69
C GLN A 402 -4.27 -8.89 -24.11
N ASP A 403 -4.68 -9.04 -22.84
CA ASP A 403 -4.88 -10.36 -22.24
C ASP A 403 -5.97 -11.13 -23.01
N LEU A 404 -7.12 -10.50 -23.24
CA LEU A 404 -8.23 -11.07 -24.02
C LEU A 404 -7.79 -11.46 -25.44
N LEU A 405 -7.05 -10.58 -26.12
CA LEU A 405 -6.48 -10.86 -27.45
C LEU A 405 -5.51 -12.05 -27.43
N ALA A 406 -4.72 -12.22 -26.37
CA ALA A 406 -3.80 -13.34 -26.23
C ALA A 406 -4.54 -14.69 -26.13
N PHE A 407 -5.74 -14.71 -25.55
CA PHE A 407 -6.64 -15.87 -25.55
C PHE A 407 -7.43 -16.04 -26.85
N GLY A 408 -7.43 -15.03 -27.72
CA GLY A 408 -8.10 -15.05 -29.03
C GLY A 408 -9.47 -14.35 -29.05
N VAL A 409 -9.78 -13.57 -28.01
CA VAL A 409 -10.99 -12.74 -27.97
C VAL A 409 -10.67 -11.37 -28.57
N SER A 410 -11.33 -11.03 -29.67
CA SER A 410 -11.13 -9.72 -30.31
C SER A 410 -11.96 -8.63 -29.63
N PRO A 411 -11.46 -7.39 -29.52
CA PRO A 411 -12.25 -6.25 -29.08
C PRO A 411 -13.43 -5.97 -30.02
N THR A 412 -14.64 -6.03 -29.50
CA THR A 412 -15.89 -5.72 -30.21
C THR A 412 -16.83 -4.92 -29.32
N THR A 413 -17.90 -4.38 -29.91
CA THR A 413 -18.91 -3.60 -29.18
C THR A 413 -19.86 -4.48 -28.35
N ASN A 414 -19.62 -5.79 -28.27
CA ASN A 414 -20.55 -6.74 -27.69
C ASN A 414 -19.82 -7.99 -27.14
N VAL A 415 -18.67 -7.80 -26.51
CA VAL A 415 -17.98 -8.89 -25.79
C VAL A 415 -18.86 -9.32 -24.62
N GLN A 416 -18.95 -10.61 -24.33
CA GLN A 416 -19.67 -11.12 -23.16
C GLN A 416 -18.74 -11.95 -22.29
N LEU A 417 -18.92 -11.85 -20.98
CA LEU A 417 -18.34 -12.76 -20.00
C LEU A 417 -19.36 -13.82 -19.61
N ARG A 418 -18.85 -15.01 -19.27
CA ARG A 418 -19.63 -16.08 -18.67
C ARG A 418 -18.90 -16.68 -17.49
N PHE A 419 -19.59 -16.76 -16.38
CA PHE A 419 -19.12 -17.33 -15.12
C PHE A 419 -19.81 -18.68 -14.93
N THR A 420 -19.04 -19.75 -14.83
CA THR A 420 -19.57 -21.11 -14.64
C THR A 420 -19.04 -21.68 -13.33
N ALA A 421 -19.95 -21.88 -12.37
CA ALA A 421 -19.65 -22.60 -11.14
C ALA A 421 -20.02 -24.08 -11.34
N ASN A 422 -19.09 -24.99 -11.06
CA ASN A 422 -19.27 -26.42 -11.25
C ASN A 422 -18.89 -27.18 -9.98
N ASP A 423 -19.81 -28.04 -9.54
CA ASP A 423 -19.58 -29.08 -8.53
C ASP A 423 -19.71 -30.45 -9.19
N ALA A 424 -18.58 -31.13 -9.34
CA ALA A 424 -18.52 -32.42 -10.00
C ALA A 424 -18.53 -33.57 -8.99
N ASP A 425 -18.80 -34.79 -9.47
CA ASP A 425 -18.59 -35.98 -8.64
C ASP A 425 -17.08 -36.21 -8.37
N PRO A 426 -16.68 -36.52 -7.12
CA PRO A 426 -17.52 -36.64 -5.92
C PRO A 426 -17.93 -35.28 -5.35
N GLN A 427 -19.22 -35.14 -5.02
CA GLN A 427 -19.81 -33.93 -4.45
C GLN A 427 -18.97 -33.30 -3.33
N SER A 428 -18.77 -32.00 -3.46
CA SER A 428 -18.12 -31.13 -2.49
C SER A 428 -18.83 -29.78 -2.50
N ILE A 429 -18.50 -28.89 -1.56
CA ILE A 429 -19.10 -27.55 -1.51
C ILE A 429 -18.42 -26.65 -2.53
N VAL A 430 -19.23 -26.04 -3.38
CA VAL A 430 -18.91 -24.99 -4.35
C VAL A 430 -19.92 -23.85 -4.20
N GLU A 431 -19.49 -22.80 -3.50
CA GLU A 431 -20.25 -21.55 -3.38
C GLU A 431 -19.51 -20.46 -4.15
N ALA A 432 -20.18 -19.82 -5.12
CA ALA A 432 -19.58 -18.77 -5.94
C ALA A 432 -20.41 -17.48 -5.92
N GLY A 433 -19.70 -16.36 -6.04
CA GLY A 433 -20.28 -15.04 -6.18
C GLY A 433 -19.57 -14.25 -7.27
N VAL A 434 -20.30 -13.34 -7.91
CA VAL A 434 -19.76 -12.33 -8.82
C VAL A 434 -20.32 -10.98 -8.40
N ASP A 435 -19.48 -9.96 -8.42
CA ASP A 435 -19.85 -8.59 -8.11
C ASP A 435 -18.98 -7.56 -8.85
N HIS A 436 -19.37 -6.29 -8.80
CA HIS A 436 -18.64 -5.12 -9.28
C HIS A 436 -17.96 -5.28 -10.66
N VAL A 437 -18.75 -5.65 -11.66
CA VAL A 437 -18.24 -5.84 -13.03
C VAL A 437 -18.11 -4.49 -13.71
N ARG A 438 -16.91 -4.13 -14.14
CA ARG A 438 -16.57 -2.82 -14.68
C ARG A 438 -15.74 -2.92 -15.95
N VAL A 439 -15.99 -2.00 -16.89
CA VAL A 439 -15.18 -1.80 -18.09
C VAL A 439 -14.69 -0.36 -18.10
N ASP A 440 -13.38 -0.20 -18.13
CA ASP A 440 -12.72 1.08 -18.30
C ASP A 440 -12.02 1.15 -19.66
N LEU A 441 -12.07 2.32 -20.27
CA LEU A 441 -11.24 2.67 -21.41
C LEU A 441 -10.12 3.60 -20.95
N VAL A 442 -8.89 3.20 -21.25
CA VAL A 442 -7.68 3.94 -20.91
C VAL A 442 -7.22 4.74 -22.14
N SER A 443 -7.10 6.05 -21.99
CA SER A 443 -6.51 6.94 -22.99
C SER A 443 -5.04 7.18 -22.68
N CYS A 444 -4.16 6.87 -23.64
CA CYS A 444 -2.71 7.08 -23.52
C CYS A 444 -2.20 8.24 -24.34
N ASP A 445 -2.93 8.60 -25.40
CA ASP A 445 -2.69 9.82 -26.12
C ASP A 445 -3.30 10.95 -25.30
N ASP A 446 -2.61 12.09 -25.23
CA ASP A 446 -3.26 13.31 -24.78
C ASP A 446 -4.50 13.45 -25.65
N ILE A 447 -5.68 13.51 -25.00
CA ILE A 447 -6.85 13.99 -25.71
C ILE A 447 -6.45 15.39 -26.10
N GLU A 448 -5.98 15.56 -27.34
CA GLU A 448 -5.75 16.84 -27.98
C GLU A 448 -6.93 17.72 -27.54
N PRO A 449 -6.70 18.73 -26.66
CA PRO A 449 -7.75 19.66 -26.34
C PRO A 449 -8.23 20.18 -27.69
N PRO A 450 -9.55 20.20 -27.96
CA PRO A 450 -10.09 20.30 -29.31
C PRO A 450 -9.31 21.34 -30.10
N ALA A 451 -8.53 20.85 -31.08
CA ALA A 451 -7.41 21.55 -31.70
C ALA A 451 -7.54 23.06 -31.54
N CYS A 452 -6.69 23.64 -30.71
CA CYS A 452 -6.58 25.07 -30.59
C CYS A 452 -6.29 25.59 -32.00
N ALA A 453 -7.30 26.01 -32.75
CA ALA A 453 -7.10 26.34 -34.16
C ALA A 453 -6.07 27.46 -34.33
N ALA A 454 -5.89 28.28 -33.29
CA ALA A 454 -4.88 29.33 -33.22
C ALA A 454 -3.44 28.84 -32.96
N ASP A 455 -3.21 27.59 -32.56
CA ASP A 455 -1.89 27.00 -32.35
C ASP A 455 -1.42 26.31 -33.64
N CYS A 456 -1.07 27.12 -34.63
CA CYS A 456 -0.86 26.69 -36.02
C CYS A 456 0.62 26.70 -36.43
N ALA A 457 1.53 27.12 -35.55
CA ALA A 457 2.96 27.03 -35.79
C ALA A 457 3.42 25.56 -35.80
N PRO A 458 4.33 25.17 -36.71
CA PRO A 458 4.90 23.82 -36.71
C PRO A 458 5.79 23.63 -35.47
N ASP A 459 5.67 22.48 -34.81
CA ASP A 459 6.55 22.13 -33.69
C ASP A 459 7.96 21.77 -34.18
N ASN A 460 8.94 21.98 -33.31
CA ASN A 460 10.36 22.16 -33.55
C ASN A 460 11.10 20.89 -34.00
N GLY A 461 10.44 19.87 -34.56
CA GLY A 461 11.18 18.73 -35.12
C GLY A 461 10.43 17.44 -35.45
N ASP A 462 9.12 17.32 -35.22
CA ASP A 462 8.39 16.06 -35.42
C ASP A 462 7.41 16.09 -36.62
N GLY A 463 7.10 17.27 -37.15
CA GLY A 463 6.18 17.46 -38.28
C GLY A 463 4.70 17.52 -37.90
N THR A 464 4.38 17.67 -36.61
CA THR A 464 3.04 18.02 -36.12
C THR A 464 2.90 19.56 -36.00
N PHE A 465 1.67 20.05 -35.99
CA PHE A 465 1.36 21.48 -35.80
C PHE A 465 0.84 21.66 -34.38
N GLY A 466 1.29 22.73 -33.72
CA GLY A 466 0.88 23.11 -32.37
C GLY A 466 1.86 22.71 -31.28
N ASN A 467 2.11 23.62 -30.32
CA ASN A 467 2.92 23.35 -29.12
C ASN A 467 2.11 23.51 -27.81
N ASN A 468 0.79 23.39 -27.94
CA ASN A 468 -0.24 23.60 -26.92
C ASN A 468 -0.22 25.02 -26.30
N PHE A 469 0.29 26.01 -27.04
CA PHE A 469 0.36 27.41 -26.64
C PHE A 469 0.20 28.34 -27.83
N VAL A 470 -0.87 29.13 -27.86
CA VAL A 470 -0.98 30.23 -28.83
C VAL A 470 -0.03 31.34 -28.41
N ASN A 471 1.05 31.50 -29.17
CA ASN A 471 2.15 32.37 -28.82
C ASN A 471 2.65 33.19 -30.03
N ILE A 472 3.86 33.73 -29.91
CA ILE A 472 4.43 34.60 -30.95
C ILE A 472 4.77 33.82 -32.23
N ASP A 473 5.09 32.55 -32.12
CA ASP A 473 5.45 31.69 -33.25
C ASP A 473 4.24 31.42 -34.14
N ASP A 474 3.04 31.28 -33.56
CA ASP A 474 1.77 31.17 -34.30
C ASP A 474 1.43 32.45 -35.04
N LEU A 475 1.63 33.59 -34.37
CA LEU A 475 1.45 34.90 -35.01
C LEU A 475 2.42 35.08 -36.18
N LEU A 476 3.68 34.64 -36.03
CA LEU A 476 4.68 34.68 -37.09
C LEU A 476 4.35 33.69 -38.22
N ALA A 477 3.78 32.52 -37.91
CA ALA A 477 3.33 31.54 -38.89
C ALA A 477 2.20 32.11 -39.76
N ILE A 478 1.19 32.76 -39.15
CA ILE A 478 0.12 33.47 -39.88
C ILE A 478 0.69 34.61 -40.73
N ILE A 479 1.59 35.43 -40.17
CA ILE A 479 2.19 36.55 -40.91
C ILE A 479 2.98 36.04 -42.12
N ASN A 480 3.71 34.94 -41.98
CA ASN A 480 4.48 34.35 -43.08
C ASN A 480 3.59 33.73 -44.17
N ALA A 481 2.42 33.22 -43.79
CA ALA A 481 1.43 32.66 -44.70
C ALA A 481 0.43 33.70 -45.23
N PHE A 482 0.54 34.98 -44.86
CA PHE A 482 -0.45 35.99 -45.18
C PHE A 482 -0.68 36.13 -46.70
N GLY A 483 -1.92 35.94 -47.14
CA GLY A 483 -2.33 35.99 -48.54
C GLY A 483 -2.11 34.70 -49.33
N THR A 484 -1.72 33.59 -48.69
CA THR A 484 -1.67 32.26 -49.33
C THR A 484 -3.04 31.59 -49.31
N ALA A 485 -3.26 30.66 -50.24
CA ALA A 485 -4.42 29.76 -50.21
C ALA A 485 -4.41 28.87 -48.96
N ALA A 486 -5.55 28.25 -48.66
CA ALA A 486 -5.79 27.37 -47.50
C ALA A 486 -4.57 26.55 -47.07
N GLY A 487 -4.24 26.63 -45.78
CA GLY A 487 -3.10 25.99 -45.15
C GLY A 487 -3.31 25.85 -43.63
N PRO A 488 -2.32 25.34 -42.88
CA PRO A 488 -2.48 25.03 -41.45
C PRO A 488 -2.83 26.25 -40.57
N CYS A 489 -2.52 27.46 -41.04
CA CYS A 489 -2.80 28.73 -40.37
C CYS A 489 -3.99 29.51 -40.97
N ASP A 490 -4.85 28.85 -41.76
CA ASP A 490 -6.16 29.36 -42.18
C ASP A 490 -7.22 28.87 -41.17
N ILE A 491 -7.46 29.68 -40.15
CA ILE A 491 -8.04 29.26 -38.87
C ILE A 491 -9.29 30.07 -38.49
N ALA A 492 -9.52 31.19 -39.18
CA ALA A 492 -10.71 31.99 -39.00
C ALA A 492 -11.91 31.27 -39.64
N PRO A 493 -13.04 31.15 -38.92
CA PRO A 493 -14.19 30.39 -39.41
C PRO A 493 -14.80 31.02 -40.68
N ASP A 494 -15.20 30.17 -41.63
CA ASP A 494 -15.86 30.64 -42.86
C ASP A 494 -17.28 31.13 -42.55
N ASN A 495 -17.56 32.37 -42.99
CA ASN A 495 -18.85 33.07 -43.21
C ASN A 495 -20.17 32.56 -42.55
N GLY A 496 -20.11 31.93 -41.39
CA GLY A 496 -21.24 31.46 -40.58
C GLY A 496 -21.60 29.97 -40.69
N ASP A 497 -20.74 29.11 -41.25
CA ASP A 497 -21.04 27.67 -41.41
C ASP A 497 -20.45 26.75 -40.30
N GLY A 498 -19.60 27.31 -39.44
CA GLY A 498 -19.00 26.59 -38.31
C GLY A 498 -17.80 25.70 -38.67
N THR A 499 -17.27 25.79 -39.89
CA THR A 499 -16.02 25.14 -40.29
C THR A 499 -14.81 26.08 -40.13
N VAL A 500 -13.66 25.51 -39.75
CA VAL A 500 -12.40 26.24 -39.55
C VAL A 500 -11.73 26.48 -40.91
N GLY A 501 -11.31 27.73 -41.17
CA GLY A 501 -10.63 28.16 -42.39
C GLY A 501 -11.56 28.73 -43.45
N ASN A 502 -11.23 29.92 -43.96
CA ASN A 502 -12.03 30.64 -44.98
C ASN A 502 -11.43 30.53 -46.40
N GLY A 503 -10.41 29.69 -46.56
CA GLY A 503 -9.73 29.41 -47.82
C GLY A 503 -8.54 30.33 -48.11
N THR A 504 -8.22 31.30 -47.24
CA THR A 504 -7.11 32.24 -47.41
C THR A 504 -6.65 32.80 -46.06
N VAL A 505 -5.36 32.64 -45.74
CA VAL A 505 -4.77 33.27 -44.56
C VAL A 505 -4.82 34.80 -44.71
N ASN A 506 -5.58 35.47 -43.86
CA ASN A 506 -5.86 36.89 -43.95
C ASN A 506 -5.93 37.55 -42.55
N ILE A 507 -6.52 38.73 -42.48
CA ILE A 507 -6.56 39.52 -41.23
C ILE A 507 -7.43 38.87 -40.15
N ASP A 508 -8.44 38.09 -40.53
CA ASP A 508 -9.33 37.42 -39.60
C ASP A 508 -8.59 36.29 -38.86
N ASP A 509 -7.64 35.62 -39.52
CA ASP A 509 -6.76 34.63 -38.91
C ASP A 509 -5.79 35.26 -37.90
N VAL A 510 -5.23 36.43 -38.24
CA VAL A 510 -4.40 37.21 -37.31
C VAL A 510 -5.18 37.57 -36.04
N LEU A 511 -6.45 37.96 -36.20
CA LEU A 511 -7.31 38.28 -35.06
C LEU A 511 -7.67 37.03 -34.24
N ALA A 512 -7.84 35.87 -34.88
CA ALA A 512 -8.08 34.61 -34.18
C ALA A 512 -6.91 34.22 -33.26
N VAL A 513 -5.66 34.31 -33.74
CA VAL A 513 -4.47 34.08 -32.90
C VAL A 513 -4.32 35.09 -31.78
N ILE A 514 -4.51 36.38 -32.05
CA ILE A 514 -4.37 37.41 -31.01
C ILE A 514 -5.42 37.23 -29.90
N ASN A 515 -6.64 36.81 -30.25
CA ASN A 515 -7.70 36.59 -29.28
C ASN A 515 -7.50 35.32 -28.43
N ALA A 516 -6.73 34.35 -28.93
CA ALA A 516 -6.48 33.08 -28.28
C ALA A 516 -5.12 33.02 -27.56
N PHE A 517 -4.34 34.11 -27.55
CA PHE A 517 -2.97 34.16 -27.02
C PHE A 517 -2.88 33.67 -25.56
N GLY A 518 -2.11 32.62 -25.32
CA GLY A 518 -2.04 31.92 -24.03
C GLY A 518 -1.98 30.40 -24.17
N PRO A 519 -1.99 29.66 -23.04
CA PRO A 519 -2.08 28.21 -23.06
C PRO A 519 -3.38 27.75 -23.70
N CYS A 520 -3.26 26.65 -24.44
CA CYS A 520 -4.34 25.72 -24.69
C CYS A 520 -4.39 24.74 -23.50
#